data_AF-A0A8J2M384-F1
#
_entry.id   AF-A0A8J2M384-F1
#
_cell.length_a   1.000
_cell.length_b   1.000
_cell.length_c   1.000
_cell.angle_alpha   90.00
_cell.angle_beta   90.00
_cell.angle_gamma   90.00
#
_symmetry.space_group_name_H-M   'P 1'
#
loop_
_entity.id
_entity.type
_entity.pdbx_description
1 polymer ?
#
loop_
_entity_poly.entity_id
_entity_poly.type
_entity_poly.pdbx_seq_one_letter_code
_entity_poly.pdbx_strand_id
1 'polypeptide(L)'
;MAIMSVDALKNLNNIYNSIHNFITLAEKGNGSDIAVKLRYLEASLEQFRESIDSTSDIIGNENHQRARIADLNRRIALKDGLINSFRNGQRSFST
;
A
#
# COMPACT_ATOMS: atom_id res chain seq x y z
N MET A 1 0.95 7.29 4.14
CA MET A 1 1.41 5.89 3.99
C MET A 1 1.73 5.25 5.33
N ALA A 2 2.60 5.83 6.18
CA ALA A 2 2.99 5.23 7.46
C ALA A 2 1.86 5.10 8.52
N ILE A 3 0.83 5.94 8.48
CA ILE A 3 -0.27 5.91 9.47
C ILE A 3 -1.18 4.69 9.26
N MET A 4 -1.50 4.37 7.99
CA MET A 4 -2.42 3.27 7.65
C MET A 4 -1.84 1.88 7.93
N SER A 5 -0.52 1.72 7.79
CA SER A 5 0.17 0.49 8.17
C SER A 5 0.18 0.27 9.69
N VAL A 6 0.17 1.35 10.48
CA VAL A 6 0.12 1.27 11.95
C VAL A 6 -1.27 0.85 12.42
N ASP A 7 -2.34 1.34 11.77
CA ASP A 7 -3.72 0.96 12.09
C ASP A 7 -4.01 -0.51 11.75
N ALA A 8 -3.57 -0.98 10.57
CA ALA A 8 -3.71 -2.39 10.18
C ALA A 8 -2.98 -3.33 11.16
N LEU A 9 -1.76 -2.96 11.59
CA LEU A 9 -0.98 -3.74 12.55
C LEU A 9 -1.66 -3.78 13.94
N LYS A 10 -2.22 -2.65 14.38
CA LYS A 10 -2.99 -2.58 15.64
C LYS A 10 -4.24 -3.46 15.59
N ASN A 11 -4.98 -3.44 14.48
CA ASN A 11 -6.17 -4.27 14.30
C ASN A 11 -5.81 -5.77 14.27
N LEU A 12 -4.70 -6.14 13.63
CA LEU A 12 -4.20 -7.52 13.64
C LEU A 12 -3.85 -8.01 15.06
N ASN A 13 -3.20 -7.16 15.87
CA ASN A 13 -2.91 -7.48 17.27
C ASN A 13 -4.20 -7.65 18.10
N ASN A 14 -5.23 -6.84 17.83
CA ASN A 14 -6.53 -6.97 18.51
C ASN A 14 -7.23 -8.29 18.15
N ILE A 15 -7.17 -8.71 16.90
CA ILE A 15 -7.68 -10.00 16.44
C ILE A 15 -6.94 -11.14 17.16
N TYR A 16 -5.60 -11.11 17.15
CA TYR A 16 -4.78 -12.12 17.81
C TYR A 16 -5.14 -12.28 19.29
N ASN A 17 -5.19 -11.17 20.02
CA ASN A 17 -5.56 -11.17 21.44
C ASN A 17 -6.99 -11.68 21.67
N SER A 18 -7.92 -11.36 20.76
CA SER A 18 -9.31 -11.83 20.85
C SER A 18 -9.41 -13.34 20.63
N ILE A 19 -8.69 -13.89 19.65
CA ILE A 19 -8.62 -15.34 19.38
C ILE A 19 -7.98 -16.07 20.58
N HIS A 20 -6.86 -15.56 21.09
CA HIS A 20 -6.16 -16.17 22.22
C HIS A 20 -7.04 -16.26 23.47
N ASN A 21 -7.76 -15.18 23.78
CA ASN A 21 -8.70 -15.14 24.91
C ASN A 21 -9.90 -16.08 24.69
N PHE A 22 -10.40 -16.18 23.46
CA PHE A 22 -11.48 -17.11 23.11
C PHE A 22 -11.08 -18.57 23.36
N ILE A 23 -9.90 -18.98 22.87
CA ILE A 23 -9.37 -20.35 23.08
C ILE A 23 -9.26 -20.64 24.58
N THR A 24 -8.67 -19.72 25.34
CA THR A 24 -8.49 -19.85 26.79
C THR A 24 -9.83 -20.02 27.54
N LEU A 25 -10.90 -19.34 27.11
CA LEU A 25 -12.22 -19.45 27.74
C LEU A 25 -12.97 -20.71 27.32
N ALA A 26 -12.82 -21.13 26.06
CA ALA A 26 -13.34 -22.40 25.57
C ALA A 26 -12.75 -23.59 26.33
N GLU A 27 -11.44 -23.59 26.56
CA GLU A 27 -10.75 -24.60 27.37
C GLU A 27 -11.23 -24.65 28.83
N LYS A 28 -11.69 -23.51 29.36
CA LYS A 28 -12.22 -23.39 30.74
C LYS A 28 -13.73 -23.66 30.85
N GLY A 29 -14.44 -23.86 29.74
CA GLY A 29 -15.87 -24.17 29.73
C GLY A 29 -16.82 -22.99 29.97
N ASN A 30 -16.35 -21.74 29.87
CA ASN A 30 -17.18 -20.55 30.12
C ASN A 30 -18.03 -20.15 28.89
N GLY A 31 -19.08 -20.92 28.60
CA GLY A 31 -19.93 -20.79 27.41
C GLY A 31 -20.55 -19.41 27.14
N SER A 32 -20.95 -18.66 28.17
CA SER A 32 -21.56 -17.33 27.99
C SER A 32 -20.54 -16.26 27.58
N ASP A 33 -19.31 -16.36 28.08
CA ASP A 33 -18.24 -15.40 27.78
C ASP A 33 -17.70 -15.60 26.35
N ILE A 34 -17.76 -16.84 25.85
CA ILE A 34 -17.36 -17.24 24.50
C ILE A 34 -18.19 -16.50 23.44
N ALA A 35 -19.51 -16.41 23.59
CA ALA A 35 -20.39 -15.74 22.64
C ALA A 35 -20.12 -14.21 22.53
N VAL A 36 -19.82 -13.56 23.66
CA VAL A 36 -19.46 -12.14 23.69
C VAL A 36 -18.11 -11.93 23.00
N LYS A 37 -17.12 -12.79 23.25
CA LYS A 37 -15.80 -12.70 22.63
C LYS A 37 -15.83 -12.98 21.13
N LEU A 38 -16.71 -13.86 20.65
CA LEU A 38 -16.94 -14.07 19.21
C LEU A 38 -17.40 -12.78 18.52
N ARG A 39 -18.36 -12.05 19.11
CA ARG A 39 -18.79 -10.75 18.55
C ARG A 39 -17.66 -9.72 18.51
N TYR A 40 -16.80 -9.70 19.53
CA TYR A 40 -15.60 -8.84 19.52
C TYR A 40 -14.59 -9.23 18.44
N LEU A 41 -14.42 -10.53 18.20
CA LEU A 41 -13.56 -11.04 17.13
C LEU A 41 -14.12 -10.65 15.75
N GLU A 42 -15.41 -10.83 15.53
CA GLU A 42 -16.11 -10.42 14.29
C GLU A 42 -15.93 -8.92 14.03
N ALA A 43 -16.15 -8.08 15.04
CA ALA A 43 -15.95 -6.64 14.92
C ALA A 43 -14.49 -6.26 14.62
N SER A 44 -13.53 -6.96 15.22
CA SER A 44 -12.10 -6.73 14.98
C SER A 44 -11.69 -7.16 13.56
N LEU A 45 -12.27 -8.23 13.05
CA LEU A 45 -12.08 -8.71 11.67
C LEU A 45 -12.65 -7.72 10.65
N GLU A 46 -13.83 -7.17 10.91
CA GLU A 46 -14.43 -6.16 10.02
C GLU A 46 -13.58 -4.89 9.97
N GLN A 47 -13.12 -4.38 11.13
CA GLN A 47 -12.22 -3.22 11.19
C GLN A 47 -10.87 -3.48 10.50
N PHE A 48 -10.36 -4.70 10.56
CA PHE A 48 -9.15 -5.08 9.85
C PHE A 48 -9.36 -5.12 8.34
N ARG A 49 -10.49 -5.68 7.88
CA ARG A 49 -10.87 -5.67 6.47
C ARG A 49 -11.01 -4.25 5.93
N GLU A 50 -11.74 -3.38 6.62
CA GLU A 50 -11.88 -1.96 6.25
C GLU A 50 -10.52 -1.26 6.20
N SER A 51 -9.62 -1.57 7.13
CA SER A 51 -8.26 -1.01 7.13
C SER A 51 -7.45 -1.46 5.92
N ILE A 52 -7.55 -2.74 5.53
CA ILE A 52 -6.93 -3.24 4.29
C ILE A 52 -7.55 -2.55 3.06
N ASP A 53 -8.87 -2.50 2.97
CA ASP A 53 -9.57 -1.89 1.83
C ASP A 53 -9.28 -0.39 1.71
N SER A 54 -9.05 0.28 2.85
CA SER A 54 -8.66 1.69 2.88
C SER A 54 -7.22 1.92 2.42
N THR A 55 -6.35 0.89 2.47
CA THR A 55 -4.97 1.00 2.01
C THR A 55 -5.01 1.45 0.55
N SER A 56 -4.53 2.68 0.30
CA SER A 56 -4.65 3.32 -1.02
C SER A 56 -4.24 2.36 -2.12
N ASP A 57 -4.84 2.44 -3.31
CA ASP A 57 -4.47 1.64 -4.48
C ASP A 57 -2.98 1.85 -4.84
N ILE A 58 -2.11 1.09 -4.16
CA ILE A 58 -0.65 1.16 -4.28
C ILE A 58 -0.28 0.78 -5.71
N ILE A 59 -0.98 -0.22 -6.27
CA ILE A 59 -0.75 -0.71 -7.63
C ILE A 59 -1.12 0.37 -8.64
N GLY A 60 -2.28 1.03 -8.49
CA GLY A 60 -2.69 2.14 -9.33
C GLY A 60 -1.73 3.33 -9.26
N ASN A 61 -1.29 3.71 -8.05
CA ASN A 61 -0.32 4.79 -7.86
C ASN A 61 1.06 4.43 -8.43
N GLU A 62 1.53 3.19 -8.25
CA GLU A 62 2.78 2.70 -8.85
C GLU A 62 2.72 2.74 -10.38
N ASN A 63 1.60 2.28 -10.96
CA ASN A 63 1.38 2.34 -12.41
C ASN A 63 1.35 3.77 -12.94
N HIS A 64 0.70 4.70 -12.22
CA HIS A 64 0.71 6.12 -12.56
C HIS A 64 2.13 6.70 -12.54
N GLN A 65 2.92 6.38 -11.52
CA GLN A 65 4.32 6.83 -11.43
C GLN A 65 5.18 6.23 -12.54
N ARG A 66 5.03 4.93 -12.87
CA ARG A 66 5.73 4.29 -13.99
C ARG A 66 5.42 4.99 -15.32
N ALA A 67 4.15 5.29 -15.59
CA ALA A 67 3.75 6.00 -16.80
C ALA A 67 4.40 7.40 -16.89
N ARG A 68 4.43 8.12 -15.77
CA ARG A 68 5.06 9.44 -15.70
C ARG A 68 6.58 9.38 -15.92
N ILE A 69 7.26 8.38 -15.37
CA ILE A 69 8.69 8.15 -15.60
C ILE A 69 8.97 7.84 -17.08
N ALA A 70 8.14 7.01 -17.71
CA ALA A 70 8.28 6.68 -19.13
C ALA A 70 8.14 7.93 -20.03
N ASP A 71 7.17 8.80 -19.76
CA ASP A 71 7.02 10.09 -20.46
C ASP A 71 8.22 11.01 -20.25
N LEU A 72 8.72 11.13 -19.00
CA LEU A 72 9.91 11.93 -18.72
C LEU A 72 11.13 11.42 -19.48
N ASN A 73 11.38 10.11 -19.49
CA ASN A 73 12.48 9.51 -20.23
C ASN A 73 12.38 9.77 -21.73
N ARG A 74 11.17 9.66 -22.30
CA ARG A 74 10.92 10.01 -23.71
C ARG A 74 11.29 11.47 -24.00
N ARG A 75 10.89 12.40 -23.14
CA ARG A 75 11.18 13.83 -23.30
C ARG A 75 12.67 14.13 -23.21
N ILE A 76 13.39 13.45 -22.31
CA ILE A 76 14.85 13.57 -22.20
C ILE A 76 15.51 13.14 -23.52
N ALA A 77 15.15 11.95 -24.04
CA ALA A 77 15.71 11.46 -25.29
C ALA A 77 15.47 12.41 -26.48
N LEU A 78 14.27 13.00 -26.57
CA LEU A 78 13.97 14.01 -27.59
C LEU A 78 14.83 15.27 -27.44
N LYS A 79 14.99 15.77 -26.20
CA LYS A 79 15.84 16.93 -25.92
C LYS A 79 17.31 16.66 -26.25
N ASP A 80 17.82 15.47 -25.91
CA ASP A 80 19.19 15.07 -26.24
C ASP A 80 19.40 15.01 -27.76
N GLY A 81 18.41 14.49 -28.50
CA GLY A 81 18.42 14.50 -29.97
C GLY A 81 18.50 15.91 -30.55
N LEU A 82 17.72 16.86 -30.01
CA LEU A 82 17.77 18.27 -30.42
C LEU A 82 19.13 18.91 -30.12
N ILE A 83 19.66 18.70 -28.91
CA ILE A 83 20.98 19.24 -28.50
C ILE A 83 22.08 18.74 -29.46
N ASN A 84 22.07 17.45 -29.79
CA ASN A 84 23.05 16.88 -30.71
C ASN A 84 22.90 17.45 -32.13
N SER A 85 21.67 17.68 -32.58
CA SER A 85 21.39 18.31 -33.88
C SER A 85 21.95 19.73 -33.96
N PHE A 86 21.75 20.55 -32.92
CA PHE A 86 22.31 21.90 -32.86
C PHE A 86 23.85 21.91 -32.81
N ARG A 87 24.46 21.03 -32.02
CA ARG A 87 25.93 20.89 -31.96
C ARG A 87 26.52 20.50 -33.31
N ASN A 88 25.88 19.59 -34.04
CA ASN A 88 26.35 19.14 -35.35
C ASN A 88 26.16 20.22 -36.42
N GLY A 89 25.03 20.94 -36.41
CA GLY A 89 24.80 22.08 -37.29
C GLY A 89 25.83 23.20 -37.09
N GLN A 90 26.17 23.54 -35.84
CA GLN A 90 27.21 24.53 -35.57
C GLN A 90 28.59 24.12 -36.10
N ARG A 91 28.92 22.82 -36.08
CA ARG A 91 30.18 22.31 -36.65
C ARG A 91 30.23 22.47 -38.16
N SER A 92 29.11 22.27 -38.87
CA SER A 92 29.06 22.41 -40.33
C SER A 92 29.16 23.85 -40.85
N PHE A 93 28.90 24.87 -40.02
CA PHE A 93 29.05 26.28 -40.39
C PHE A 93 30.40 26.88 -39.98
N SER A 94 31.24 26.13 -39.26
CA SER A 94 32.54 26.60 -38.73
C SER A 94 33.75 26.12 -39.55
N THR A 95 33.51 25.46 -40.69
CA THR A 95 34.51 24.98 -41.68
C THR A 95 34.28 25.70 -43.00
#